data_AF-E1F0V8-F1
#
_entry.id   AF-E1F0V8-F1
#
_cell.length_a   1.000
_cell.length_b   1.000
_cell.length_c   1.000
_cell.angle_alpha   90.00
_cell.angle_beta   90.00
_cell.angle_gamma   90.00
#
_symmetry.space_group_name_H-M   'P 1'
#
loop_
_entity.id
_entity.type
_entity.pdbx_description
1 polymer ?
#
loop_
_entity_poly.entity_id
_entity_poly.type
_entity_poly.pdbx_seq_one_letter_code
_entity_poly.pdbx_strand_id
1 'polypeptide(L)'
;MANAYTGAADTESITLQERCSTLQKENYELRQRVFSLEKKLTDTSNSLKDECARERARYRALEAKMDEFQLTTERHATKRVEDLMLECRDLKTNLSRERDRTKAMEQELDALSSYASERINLSRRLEIAESRVSDLETLLDVDRKQFLAEAAEQRAMLESRHRAEVQAAVEEAIRATNENISTETRLLRDQNQILQKSVLILKGSGGNTGTKRARTISRMESELPGTSVSRSRTTSQLSMVKASVSGHISYDEIEKFEMDISRGLEMRIGELKMTVKHLQTKIEEQASDFKREKNEASEFIANLVSKFNKERADLLFEIKSLEKLVYAKCKELYKLRTLAQMLLQRRTDLEAFLSKLLAATLNLETRAISPYTMSEYFDVEMGRRRSRSPSPPPDYRYTSGTIPRGISSDPAPAETGIGTCRELTTIMARTKLNSDEALSSITPKVPRTMAEMEHSLNAPIRVRSDPLINSLSSQEVTNIVRDWITKIDIPL
;
A
#
# COMPACT_ATOMS: atom_id res chain seq x y z
N MET A 1 -78.26 8.73 132.38
CA MET A 1 -76.87 8.70 131.88
C MET A 1 -76.80 7.66 130.77
N ALA A 2 -76.25 8.07 129.61
CA ALA A 2 -75.84 7.29 128.41
C ALA A 2 -76.41 7.91 127.12
N ASN A 3 -75.81 9.03 126.69
CA ASN A 3 -75.95 9.60 125.34
C ASN A 3 -74.77 10.57 125.13
N ALA A 4 -73.58 10.03 124.83
CA ALA A 4 -72.40 10.86 124.55
C ALA A 4 -71.27 10.13 123.79
N TYR A 5 -71.52 9.00 123.11
CA TYR A 5 -70.46 8.19 122.49
C TYR A 5 -70.72 7.80 121.01
N THR A 6 -71.40 8.66 120.24
CA THR A 6 -71.63 8.42 118.79
C THR A 6 -71.05 9.49 117.85
N GLY A 7 -70.82 10.73 118.31
CA GLY A 7 -70.42 11.83 117.42
C GLY A 7 -69.01 11.74 116.80
N ALA A 8 -68.04 11.09 117.44
CA ALA A 8 -66.68 10.95 116.89
C ALA A 8 -66.57 9.83 115.83
N ALA A 9 -67.35 8.76 115.99
CA ALA A 9 -67.40 7.65 115.04
C ALA A 9 -68.09 8.06 113.73
N ASP A 10 -69.10 8.93 113.79
CA ASP A 10 -69.82 9.43 112.62
C ASP A 10 -68.95 10.39 111.78
N THR A 11 -68.10 11.21 112.39
CA THR A 11 -67.16 12.10 111.67
C THR A 11 -66.01 11.34 110.99
N GLU A 12 -65.51 10.28 111.62
CA GLU A 12 -64.51 9.38 110.99
C GLU A 12 -65.13 8.58 109.84
N SER A 13 -66.40 8.16 109.97
CA SER A 13 -67.12 7.47 108.91
C SER A 13 -67.31 8.34 107.66
N ILE A 14 -67.69 9.61 107.83
CA ILE A 14 -67.90 10.55 106.71
C ILE A 14 -66.58 10.86 105.99
N THR A 15 -65.49 11.11 106.73
CA THR A 15 -64.17 11.41 106.12
C THR A 15 -63.58 10.19 105.40
N LEU A 16 -63.78 8.98 105.92
CA LEU A 16 -63.42 7.74 105.21
C LEU A 16 -64.27 7.53 103.97
N GLN A 17 -65.56 7.86 104.00
CA GLN A 17 -66.45 7.75 102.85
C GLN A 17 -66.08 8.75 101.74
N GLU A 18 -65.74 9.99 102.10
CA GLU A 18 -65.22 10.99 101.16
C GLU A 18 -63.90 10.51 100.53
N ARG A 19 -62.96 9.99 101.32
CA ARG A 19 -61.69 9.44 100.82
C ARG A 19 -61.89 8.21 99.92
N CYS A 20 -62.84 7.35 100.24
CA CYS A 20 -63.22 6.24 99.35
C CYS A 20 -63.80 6.75 98.03
N SER A 21 -64.61 7.81 98.06
CA SER A 21 -65.21 8.39 96.86
C SER A 21 -64.17 9.08 95.95
N THR A 22 -63.16 9.76 96.52
CA THR A 22 -62.08 10.37 95.75
C THR A 22 -61.18 9.32 95.12
N LEU A 23 -60.81 8.28 95.88
CA LEU A 23 -60.06 7.14 95.36
C LEU A 23 -60.81 6.40 94.25
N GLN A 24 -62.14 6.27 94.34
CA GLN A 24 -62.95 5.67 93.26
C GLN A 24 -62.93 6.51 91.98
N LYS A 25 -63.01 7.84 92.09
CA LYS A 25 -62.91 8.76 90.94
C LYS A 25 -61.52 8.69 90.30
N GLU A 26 -60.46 8.74 91.11
CA GLU A 26 -59.08 8.60 90.64
C GLU A 26 -58.84 7.24 89.97
N ASN A 27 -59.36 6.15 90.54
CA ASN A 27 -59.25 4.81 89.94
C ASN A 27 -59.97 4.74 88.59
N TYR A 28 -61.14 5.38 88.48
CA TYR A 28 -61.88 5.47 87.22
C TYR A 28 -61.13 6.27 86.15
N GLU A 29 -60.58 7.43 86.51
CA GLU A 29 -59.75 8.23 85.59
C GLU A 29 -58.48 7.51 85.16
N LEU A 30 -57.80 6.82 86.08
CA LEU A 30 -56.64 6.00 85.77
C LEU A 30 -57.00 4.85 84.82
N ARG A 31 -58.12 4.16 85.03
CA ARG A 31 -58.60 3.12 84.11
C ARG A 31 -58.89 3.67 82.72
N GLN A 32 -59.52 4.84 82.62
CA GLN A 32 -59.74 5.50 81.33
C GLN A 32 -58.42 5.89 80.65
N ARG A 33 -57.45 6.41 81.40
CA ARG A 33 -56.12 6.74 80.88
C ARG A 33 -55.39 5.49 80.38
N VAL A 34 -55.37 4.41 81.17
CA VAL A 34 -54.78 3.13 80.77
C VAL A 34 -55.42 2.61 79.49
N PHE A 35 -56.76 2.58 79.41
CA PHE A 35 -57.45 2.16 78.18
C PHE A 35 -57.09 3.04 76.97
N SER A 36 -57.00 4.36 77.15
CA SER A 36 -56.61 5.27 76.07
C SER A 36 -55.18 5.05 75.60
N LEU A 37 -54.26 4.71 76.53
CA LEU A 37 -52.87 4.41 76.22
C LEU A 37 -52.73 3.05 75.54
N GLU A 38 -53.46 2.03 76.00
CA GLU A 38 -53.53 0.72 75.36
C GLU A 38 -54.03 0.84 73.92
N LYS A 39 -55.10 1.62 73.69
CA LYS A 39 -55.60 1.88 72.34
C LYS A 39 -54.56 2.58 71.46
N LYS A 40 -53.90 3.63 71.97
CA LYS A 40 -52.83 4.32 71.23
C LYS A 40 -51.67 3.37 70.91
N LEU A 41 -51.30 2.50 71.85
CA LEU A 41 -50.23 1.51 71.67
C LEU A 41 -50.62 0.45 70.62
N THR A 42 -51.87 0.00 70.59
CA THR A 42 -52.35 -0.92 69.55
C THR A 42 -52.38 -0.25 68.18
N ASP A 43 -52.79 1.02 68.10
CA ASP A 43 -52.84 1.77 66.85
C ASP A 43 -51.43 2.00 66.29
N THR A 44 -50.46 2.38 67.14
CA THR A 44 -49.06 2.54 66.71
C THR A 44 -48.43 1.20 66.34
N SER A 45 -48.71 0.11 67.09
CA SER A 45 -48.23 -1.23 66.75
C SER A 45 -48.74 -1.70 65.39
N ASN A 46 -50.02 -1.48 65.10
CA ASN A 46 -50.61 -1.82 63.80
C ASN A 46 -50.04 -0.96 62.67
N SER A 47 -49.85 0.34 62.88
CA SER A 47 -49.19 1.22 61.91
C SER A 47 -47.77 0.74 61.58
N LEU A 48 -46.98 0.36 62.59
CA LEU A 48 -45.62 -0.17 62.39
C LEU A 48 -45.62 -1.53 61.67
N LYS A 49 -46.60 -2.40 61.95
CA LYS A 49 -46.77 -3.66 61.22
C LYS A 49 -47.08 -3.42 59.75
N ASP A 50 -47.95 -2.46 59.45
CA ASP A 50 -48.32 -2.08 58.09
C ASP A 50 -47.15 -1.43 57.34
N GLU A 51 -46.38 -0.56 58.00
CA GLU A 51 -45.15 0.01 57.45
C GLU A 51 -44.11 -1.08 57.15
N CYS A 52 -43.91 -2.03 58.07
CA CYS A 52 -43.01 -3.15 57.86
C CYS A 52 -43.48 -4.06 56.71
N ALA A 53 -44.78 -4.30 56.57
CA ALA A 53 -45.34 -5.05 55.44
C ALA A 53 -45.13 -4.31 54.10
N ARG A 54 -45.32 -2.99 54.08
CA ARG A 54 -45.05 -2.16 52.89
C ARG A 54 -43.58 -2.17 52.50
N GLU A 55 -42.66 -2.05 53.46
CA GLU A 55 -41.23 -2.13 53.17
C GLU A 55 -40.81 -3.51 52.68
N ARG A 56 -41.30 -4.61 53.28
CA ARG A 56 -41.06 -5.96 52.75
C ARG A 56 -41.56 -6.13 51.32
N ALA A 57 -42.72 -5.57 50.98
CA ALA A 57 -43.24 -5.59 49.60
C ALA A 57 -42.35 -4.79 48.64
N ARG A 58 -41.83 -3.63 49.08
CA ARG A 58 -40.86 -2.82 48.31
C ARG A 58 -39.56 -3.58 48.08
N TYR A 59 -39.01 -4.24 49.10
CA TYR A 59 -37.81 -5.06 48.96
C TYR A 59 -38.00 -6.20 47.96
N ARG A 60 -39.11 -6.95 48.05
CA ARG A 60 -39.41 -8.03 47.08
C ARG A 60 -39.58 -7.51 45.65
N ALA A 61 -40.21 -6.35 45.48
CA ALA A 61 -40.34 -5.74 44.16
C ALA A 61 -39.00 -5.26 43.58
N LEU A 62 -38.11 -4.77 44.45
CA LEU A 62 -36.76 -4.35 44.06
C LEU A 62 -35.87 -5.55 43.71
N GLU A 63 -35.96 -6.63 44.48
CA GLU A 63 -35.28 -7.90 44.21
C GLU A 63 -35.73 -8.48 42.86
N ALA A 64 -37.04 -8.55 42.60
CA ALA A 64 -37.56 -9.02 41.31
C ALA A 64 -37.08 -8.17 40.12
N LYS A 65 -36.99 -6.83 40.29
CA LYS A 65 -36.45 -5.93 39.25
C LYS A 65 -34.95 -6.12 39.04
N MET A 66 -34.21 -6.41 40.10
CA MET A 66 -32.78 -6.67 40.02
C MET A 66 -32.51 -7.98 39.28
N ASP A 67 -33.27 -9.03 39.57
CA ASP A 67 -33.17 -10.33 38.88
C ASP A 67 -33.52 -10.20 37.39
N GLU A 68 -34.58 -9.45 37.06
CA GLU A 68 -34.95 -9.17 35.67
C GLU A 68 -33.86 -8.38 34.93
N PHE A 69 -33.28 -7.37 35.59
CA PHE A 69 -32.18 -6.59 35.02
C PHE A 69 -30.93 -7.46 34.80
N GLN A 70 -30.57 -8.31 35.76
CA GLN A 70 -29.47 -9.26 35.62
C GLN A 70 -29.73 -10.22 34.45
N LEU A 71 -30.89 -10.85 34.40
CA LEU A 71 -31.22 -11.81 33.33
C LEU A 71 -31.21 -11.17 31.94
N THR A 72 -31.74 -9.95 31.80
CA THR A 72 -31.78 -9.24 30.51
C THR A 72 -30.40 -8.76 30.07
N THR A 73 -29.61 -8.23 31.00
CA THR A 73 -28.24 -7.79 30.70
C THR A 73 -27.31 -8.96 30.39
N GLU A 74 -27.41 -10.06 31.13
CA GLU A 74 -26.67 -11.29 30.86
C GLU A 74 -27.05 -11.86 29.50
N ARG A 75 -28.35 -12.01 29.18
CA ARG A 75 -28.80 -12.49 27.87
C ARG A 75 -28.34 -11.61 26.72
N HIS A 76 -28.37 -10.29 26.89
CA HIS A 76 -27.91 -9.36 25.86
C HIS A 76 -26.38 -9.44 25.71
N ALA A 77 -25.64 -9.58 26.82
CA ALA A 77 -24.19 -9.72 26.80
C ALA A 77 -23.77 -11.04 26.14
N THR A 78 -24.39 -12.17 26.49
CA THR A 78 -24.07 -13.48 25.89
C THR A 78 -24.38 -13.50 24.40
N LYS A 79 -25.54 -13.01 23.98
CA LYS A 79 -25.89 -12.91 22.55
C LYS A 79 -24.88 -12.06 21.78
N ARG A 80 -24.48 -10.91 22.32
CA ARG A 80 -23.48 -10.05 21.68
C ARG A 80 -22.11 -10.72 21.57
N VAL A 81 -21.72 -11.52 22.57
CA VAL A 81 -20.48 -12.30 22.52
C VAL A 81 -20.55 -13.38 21.45
N GLU A 82 -21.68 -14.09 21.33
CA GLU A 82 -21.91 -15.10 20.29
C GLU A 82 -21.85 -14.49 18.88
N ASP A 83 -22.51 -13.34 18.66
CA ASP A 83 -22.47 -12.61 17.39
C ASP A 83 -21.04 -12.21 17.01
N LEU A 84 -20.27 -11.67 17.98
CA LEU A 84 -18.85 -11.31 17.77
C LEU A 84 -17.98 -12.54 17.49
N MET A 85 -18.27 -13.69 18.13
CA MET A 85 -17.54 -14.94 17.87
C MET A 85 -17.78 -15.47 16.46
N LEU A 86 -19.01 -15.37 15.95
CA LEU A 86 -19.35 -15.70 14.56
C LEU A 86 -18.63 -14.78 13.59
N GLU A 87 -18.66 -13.47 13.84
CA GLU A 87 -17.93 -12.49 13.02
C GLU A 87 -16.43 -12.76 12.99
N CYS A 88 -15.81 -13.05 14.14
CA CYS A 88 -14.40 -13.42 14.21
C CYS A 88 -14.08 -14.68 13.40
N ARG A 89 -14.99 -15.66 13.40
CA ARG A 89 -14.84 -16.88 12.61
C ARG A 89 -14.89 -16.58 11.12
N ASP A 90 -15.86 -15.78 10.68
CA ASP A 90 -16.01 -15.38 9.28
C ASP A 90 -14.81 -14.58 8.79
N LEU A 91 -14.36 -13.59 9.57
CA LEU A 91 -13.15 -12.81 9.29
C LEU A 91 -11.92 -13.70 9.18
N LYS A 92 -11.79 -14.73 10.03
CA LYS A 92 -10.67 -15.68 9.94
C LYS A 92 -10.72 -16.50 8.65
N THR A 93 -11.91 -16.90 8.19
CA THR A 93 -12.04 -17.62 6.91
C THR A 93 -11.72 -16.71 5.72
N ASN A 94 -12.18 -15.46 5.74
CA ASN A 94 -11.86 -14.47 4.70
C ASN A 94 -10.36 -14.15 4.67
N LEU A 95 -9.72 -13.97 5.83
CA LEU A 95 -8.27 -13.80 5.93
C LEU A 95 -7.52 -15.00 5.32
N SER A 96 -7.98 -16.23 5.54
CA SER A 96 -7.37 -17.42 4.94
C SER A 96 -7.48 -17.39 3.42
N ARG A 97 -8.67 -17.08 2.88
CA ARG A 97 -8.89 -16.99 1.43
C ARG A 97 -8.03 -15.92 0.79
N GLU A 98 -7.93 -14.74 1.41
CA GLU A 98 -7.08 -13.66 0.90
C GLU A 98 -5.60 -14.03 0.96
N ARG A 99 -5.14 -14.74 2.00
CA ARG A 99 -3.77 -15.28 2.03
C ARG A 99 -3.49 -16.25 0.89
N ASP A 100 -4.44 -17.14 0.59
CA ASP A 100 -4.28 -18.10 -0.51
C ASP A 100 -4.29 -17.38 -1.87
N ARG A 101 -5.12 -16.34 -2.00
CA ARG A 101 -5.12 -15.45 -3.17
C ARG A 101 -3.80 -14.72 -3.34
N THR A 102 -3.22 -14.16 -2.27
CA THR A 102 -1.90 -13.51 -2.32
C THR A 102 -0.83 -14.49 -2.78
N LYS A 103 -0.81 -15.72 -2.25
CA LYS A 103 0.14 -16.74 -2.70
C LYS A 103 0.00 -17.08 -4.19
N ALA A 104 -1.23 -17.13 -4.70
CA ALA A 104 -1.45 -17.35 -6.12
C ALA A 104 -0.89 -16.19 -6.98
N MET A 105 -1.14 -14.95 -6.55
CA MET A 105 -0.58 -13.76 -7.22
C MET A 105 0.95 -13.72 -7.16
N GLU A 106 1.56 -14.15 -6.05
CA GLU A 106 3.02 -14.28 -5.92
C GLU A 106 3.58 -15.29 -6.92
N GLN A 107 2.91 -16.44 -7.10
CA GLN A 107 3.29 -17.44 -8.10
C GLN A 107 3.16 -16.91 -9.54
N GLU A 108 2.11 -16.15 -9.85
CA GLU A 108 1.96 -15.49 -11.15
C GLU A 108 3.08 -14.48 -11.40
N LEU A 109 3.49 -13.74 -10.37
CA LEU A 109 4.58 -12.77 -10.47
C LEU A 109 5.93 -13.44 -10.72
N ASP A 110 6.20 -14.57 -10.08
CA ASP A 110 7.38 -15.40 -10.35
C ASP A 110 7.38 -15.94 -11.79
N ALA A 111 6.22 -16.38 -12.30
CA ALA A 111 6.08 -16.82 -13.68
C ALA A 111 6.34 -15.69 -14.68
N LEU A 112 5.81 -14.49 -14.42
CA LEU A 112 6.07 -13.30 -15.24
C LEU A 112 7.55 -12.90 -15.24
N SER A 113 8.23 -13.03 -14.10
CA SER A 113 9.68 -12.83 -13.99
C SER A 113 10.45 -13.82 -14.88
N SER A 114 10.05 -15.10 -14.88
CA SER A 114 10.61 -16.11 -15.77
C SER A 114 10.40 -15.73 -17.25
N TYR A 115 9.18 -15.36 -17.65
CA TYR A 115 8.89 -14.93 -19.03
C TYR A 115 9.69 -13.69 -19.44
N ALA A 116 9.89 -12.73 -18.53
CA ALA A 116 10.73 -11.57 -18.81
C ALA A 116 12.18 -11.98 -19.09
N SER A 117 12.72 -12.93 -18.32
CA SER A 117 14.07 -13.45 -18.52
C SER A 117 14.21 -14.21 -19.85
N GLU A 118 13.22 -15.00 -20.24
CA GLU A 118 13.17 -15.70 -21.52
C GLU A 118 13.10 -14.71 -22.69
N ARG A 119 12.28 -13.66 -22.57
CA ARG A 119 12.19 -12.58 -23.57
C ARG A 119 13.52 -11.87 -23.77
N ILE A 120 14.25 -11.56 -22.69
CA ILE A 120 15.59 -10.95 -22.78
C ILE A 120 16.54 -11.88 -23.52
N ASN A 121 16.52 -13.18 -23.22
CA ASN A 121 17.37 -14.17 -23.88
C ASN A 121 17.04 -14.28 -25.38
N LEU A 122 15.75 -14.35 -25.74
CA LEU A 122 15.31 -14.36 -27.14
C LEU A 122 15.69 -13.09 -27.87
N SER A 123 15.55 -11.92 -27.24
CA SER A 123 15.96 -10.63 -27.81
C SER A 123 17.46 -10.61 -28.10
N ARG A 124 18.29 -11.11 -27.17
CA ARG A 124 19.74 -11.21 -27.38
C ARG A 124 20.09 -12.18 -28.50
N ARG A 125 19.40 -13.30 -28.61
CA ARG A 125 19.59 -14.26 -29.71
C ARG A 125 19.22 -13.65 -31.06
N LEU A 126 18.17 -12.83 -31.10
CA LEU A 126 17.74 -12.12 -32.30
C LEU A 126 18.77 -11.06 -32.71
N GLU A 127 19.29 -10.27 -31.76
CA GLU A 127 20.36 -9.29 -32.01
C GLU A 127 21.63 -9.94 -32.60
N ILE A 128 22.04 -11.10 -32.06
CA ILE A 128 23.17 -11.87 -32.61
C ILE A 128 22.86 -12.41 -34.02
N ALA A 129 21.61 -12.80 -34.27
CA ALA A 129 21.22 -13.26 -35.60
C ALA A 129 21.21 -12.11 -36.62
N GLU A 130 20.70 -10.94 -36.24
CA GLU A 130 20.71 -9.72 -37.05
C GLU A 130 22.14 -9.27 -37.36
N SER A 131 23.04 -9.28 -36.37
CA SER A 131 24.46 -8.94 -36.61
C SER A 131 25.10 -9.92 -37.60
N ARG A 132 24.83 -11.22 -37.46
CA ARG A 132 25.35 -12.24 -38.38
C ARG A 132 24.79 -12.10 -39.80
N VAL A 133 23.53 -11.71 -39.95
CA VAL A 133 22.94 -11.42 -41.26
C VAL A 133 23.65 -10.22 -41.90
N SER A 134 23.86 -9.14 -41.15
CA SER A 134 24.62 -7.97 -41.61
C SER A 134 26.04 -8.36 -42.04
N ASP A 135 26.75 -9.17 -41.24
CA ASP A 135 28.11 -9.63 -41.57
C ASP A 135 28.11 -10.44 -42.89
N LEU A 136 27.14 -11.34 -43.07
CA LEU A 136 27.01 -12.14 -44.29
C LEU A 136 26.64 -11.30 -45.51
N GLU A 137 25.82 -10.27 -45.36
CA GLU A 137 25.50 -9.32 -46.44
C GLU A 137 26.75 -8.56 -46.88
N THR A 138 27.58 -8.09 -45.93
CA THR A 138 28.84 -7.41 -46.27
C THR A 138 29.84 -8.34 -46.97
N LEU A 139 29.96 -9.60 -46.51
CA LEU A 139 30.79 -10.61 -47.16
C LEU A 139 30.32 -10.88 -48.59
N LEU A 140 29.01 -11.05 -48.79
CA LEU A 140 28.42 -11.29 -50.10
C LEU A 140 28.66 -10.11 -51.06
N ASP A 141 28.56 -8.87 -50.57
CA ASP A 141 28.88 -7.68 -51.35
C ASP A 141 30.36 -7.58 -51.72
N VAL A 142 31.26 -7.98 -50.82
CA VAL A 142 32.70 -8.05 -51.10
C VAL A 142 32.98 -9.11 -52.17
N ASP A 143 32.44 -10.32 -52.02
CA ASP A 143 32.60 -11.40 -52.99
C ASP A 143 32.04 -10.99 -54.36
N ARG A 144 30.86 -10.37 -54.39
CA ARG A 144 30.26 -9.86 -55.64
C ARG A 144 31.14 -8.83 -56.33
N LYS A 145 31.75 -7.91 -55.58
CA LYS A 145 32.70 -6.93 -56.11
C LYS A 145 33.98 -7.61 -56.63
N GLN A 146 34.50 -8.61 -55.93
CA GLN A 146 35.66 -9.39 -56.37
C GLN A 146 35.36 -10.13 -57.68
N PHE A 147 34.24 -10.85 -57.76
CA PHE A 147 33.84 -11.55 -59.00
C PHE A 147 33.67 -10.60 -60.18
N LEU A 148 33.09 -9.42 -59.97
CA LEU A 148 32.97 -8.40 -61.02
C LEU A 148 34.34 -7.85 -61.45
N ALA A 149 35.26 -7.66 -60.50
CA ALA A 149 36.62 -7.21 -60.78
C ALA A 149 37.42 -8.27 -61.56
N GLU A 150 37.36 -9.53 -61.15
CA GLU A 150 37.99 -10.66 -61.86
C GLU A 150 37.43 -10.82 -63.28
N ALA A 151 36.11 -10.70 -63.45
CA ALA A 151 35.48 -10.76 -64.76
C ALA A 151 35.92 -9.59 -65.66
N ALA A 152 36.07 -8.38 -65.09
CA ALA A 152 36.59 -7.22 -65.81
C ALA A 152 38.07 -7.38 -66.20
N GLU A 153 38.90 -7.94 -65.32
CA GLU A 153 40.30 -8.22 -65.59
C GLU A 153 40.47 -9.28 -66.69
N GLN A 154 39.73 -10.38 -66.61
CA GLN A 154 39.71 -11.41 -67.67
C GLN A 154 39.28 -10.83 -69.01
N ARG A 155 38.28 -9.95 -69.02
CA ARG A 155 37.85 -9.26 -70.25
C ARG A 155 38.94 -8.34 -70.79
N ALA A 156 39.59 -7.54 -69.94
CA ALA A 156 40.69 -6.68 -70.35
C ALA A 156 41.88 -7.48 -70.91
N MET A 157 42.20 -8.63 -70.31
CA MET A 157 43.24 -9.56 -70.78
C MET A 157 42.90 -10.17 -72.14
N LEU A 158 41.64 -10.56 -72.37
CA LEU A 158 41.20 -11.05 -73.68
C LEU A 158 41.21 -9.94 -74.73
N GLU A 159 40.78 -8.73 -74.38
CA GLU A 159 40.82 -7.57 -75.28
C GLU A 159 42.26 -7.19 -75.64
N SER A 160 43.21 -7.27 -74.69
CA SER A 160 44.63 -7.00 -74.98
C SER A 160 45.25 -8.06 -75.89
N ARG A 161 44.95 -9.35 -75.65
CA ARG A 161 45.37 -10.44 -76.54
C ARG A 161 44.81 -10.28 -77.94
N HIS A 162 43.52 -9.98 -78.06
CA HIS A 162 42.89 -9.78 -79.36
C HIS A 162 43.50 -8.57 -80.10
N ARG A 163 43.78 -7.46 -79.40
CA ARG A 163 44.51 -6.32 -79.99
C ARG A 163 45.90 -6.72 -80.48
N ALA A 164 46.64 -7.53 -79.71
CA ALA A 164 47.95 -8.03 -80.11
C ALA A 164 47.89 -8.97 -81.32
N GLU A 165 46.90 -9.88 -81.38
CA GLU A 165 46.65 -10.75 -82.53
C GLU A 165 46.30 -9.95 -83.79
N VAL A 166 45.45 -8.92 -83.66
CA VAL A 166 45.11 -8.02 -84.78
C VAL A 166 46.34 -7.25 -85.23
N GLN A 167 47.16 -6.72 -84.32
CA GLN A 167 48.41 -6.03 -84.66
C GLN A 167 49.38 -6.97 -85.39
N ALA A 168 49.57 -8.19 -84.89
CA ALA A 168 50.42 -9.19 -85.54
C ALA A 168 49.92 -9.55 -86.95
N ALA A 169 48.61 -9.75 -87.14
CA ALA A 169 48.01 -10.01 -88.45
C ALA A 169 48.16 -8.81 -89.40
N VAL A 170 48.03 -7.57 -88.91
CA VAL A 170 48.29 -6.36 -89.70
C VAL A 170 49.76 -6.26 -90.10
N GLU A 171 50.69 -6.52 -89.19
CA GLU A 171 52.13 -6.54 -89.50
C GLU A 171 52.49 -7.62 -90.52
N GLU A 172 51.89 -8.81 -90.43
CA GLU A 172 52.08 -9.90 -91.38
C GLU A 172 51.50 -9.55 -92.76
N ALA A 173 50.31 -8.93 -92.81
CA ALA A 173 49.73 -8.43 -94.06
C ALA A 173 50.59 -7.32 -94.69
N ILE A 174 51.14 -6.39 -93.90
CA ILE A 174 52.09 -5.37 -94.38
C ILE A 174 53.38 -6.05 -94.90
N ARG A 175 53.89 -7.06 -94.20
CA ARG A 175 55.07 -7.81 -94.66
C ARG A 175 54.82 -8.54 -95.98
N ALA A 176 53.70 -9.26 -96.09
CA ALA A 176 53.30 -9.97 -97.30
C ALA A 176 53.07 -9.02 -98.49
N THR A 177 52.43 -7.87 -98.27
CA THR A 177 52.26 -6.85 -99.31
C THR A 177 53.60 -6.25 -99.75
N ASN A 178 54.52 -5.98 -98.82
CA ASN A 178 55.87 -5.52 -99.16
C ASN A 178 56.68 -6.57 -99.94
N GLU A 179 56.55 -7.86 -99.61
CA GLU A 179 57.14 -8.96 -100.37
C GLU A 179 56.54 -9.06 -101.79
N ASN A 180 55.22 -8.91 -101.92
CA ASN A 180 54.54 -8.84 -103.22
C ASN A 180 55.01 -7.64 -104.04
N ILE A 181 55.12 -6.45 -103.45
CA ILE A 181 55.67 -5.26 -104.13
C ILE A 181 57.12 -5.49 -104.55
N SER A 182 57.93 -6.15 -103.72
CA SER A 182 59.33 -6.49 -104.04
C SER A 182 59.44 -7.47 -105.21
N THR A 183 58.60 -8.51 -105.24
CA THR A 183 58.55 -9.47 -106.35
C THR A 183 58.02 -8.82 -107.63
N GLU A 184 56.97 -7.99 -107.55
CA GLU A 184 56.42 -7.24 -108.67
C GLU A 184 57.44 -6.23 -109.22
N THR A 185 58.12 -5.46 -108.37
CA THR A 185 59.19 -4.56 -108.81
C THR A 185 60.37 -5.32 -109.44
N ARG A 186 60.70 -6.52 -108.95
CA ARG A 186 61.69 -7.39 -109.60
C ARG A 186 61.23 -7.83 -111.00
N LEU A 187 59.98 -8.28 -111.13
CA LEU A 187 59.39 -8.64 -112.43
C LEU A 187 59.37 -7.45 -113.40
N LEU A 188 59.02 -6.25 -112.94
CA LEU A 188 59.06 -5.03 -113.74
C LEU A 188 60.49 -4.66 -114.18
N ARG A 189 61.51 -4.88 -113.33
CA ARG A 189 62.92 -4.72 -113.73
C ARG A 189 63.34 -5.75 -114.78
N ASP A 190 62.96 -7.00 -114.60
CA ASP A 190 63.27 -8.09 -115.55
C ASP A 190 62.57 -7.84 -116.90
N GLN A 191 61.31 -7.41 -116.89
CA GLN A 191 60.58 -6.97 -118.09
C GLN A 191 61.28 -5.77 -118.76
N ASN A 192 61.74 -4.78 -117.99
CA ASN A 192 62.51 -3.67 -118.52
C ASN A 192 63.84 -4.12 -119.14
N GLN A 193 64.55 -5.08 -118.55
CA GLN A 193 65.76 -5.65 -119.16
C GLN A 193 65.45 -6.38 -120.47
N ILE A 194 64.35 -7.14 -120.53
CA ILE A 194 63.91 -7.82 -121.75
C ILE A 194 63.53 -6.79 -122.82
N LEU A 195 62.83 -5.72 -122.44
CA LEU A 195 62.50 -4.60 -123.33
C LEU A 195 63.76 -3.89 -123.83
N GLN A 196 64.74 -3.62 -122.96
CA GLN A 196 66.02 -3.03 -123.37
C GLN A 196 66.79 -3.95 -124.31
N LYS A 197 66.84 -5.26 -124.05
CA LYS A 197 67.46 -6.25 -124.95
C LYS A 197 66.74 -6.34 -126.29
N SER A 198 65.41 -6.33 -126.30
CA SER A 198 64.62 -6.36 -127.55
C SER A 198 64.72 -5.05 -128.33
N VAL A 199 64.79 -3.89 -127.67
CA VAL A 199 65.15 -2.60 -128.31
C VAL A 199 66.57 -2.62 -128.86
N LEU A 200 67.53 -3.24 -128.16
CA LEU A 200 68.90 -3.42 -128.65
C LEU A 200 68.96 -4.32 -129.88
N ILE A 201 68.15 -5.38 -129.92
CA ILE A 201 67.99 -6.28 -131.07
C ILE A 201 67.34 -5.53 -132.24
N LEU A 202 66.30 -4.72 -132.00
CA LEU A 202 65.64 -3.91 -133.02
C LEU A 202 66.50 -2.74 -133.53
N LYS A 203 67.40 -2.20 -132.70
CA LYS A 203 68.41 -1.20 -133.11
C LYS A 203 69.67 -1.83 -133.73
N GLY A 204 69.89 -3.13 -133.56
CA GLY A 204 71.13 -3.83 -133.90
C GLY A 204 71.04 -4.86 -135.03
N SER A 205 69.88 -5.07 -135.67
CA SER A 205 69.78 -6.02 -136.78
C SER A 205 68.77 -5.60 -137.84
N GLY A 206 69.27 -4.87 -138.84
CA GLY A 206 69.05 -5.29 -140.22
C GLY A 206 70.09 -6.37 -140.52
N GLY A 207 69.65 -7.61 -140.69
CA GLY A 207 70.52 -8.68 -141.20
C GLY A 207 70.53 -9.96 -140.38
N ASN A 208 69.76 -10.91 -140.90
CA ASN A 208 70.00 -12.35 -140.98
C ASN A 208 69.88 -13.30 -139.76
N THR A 209 69.04 -14.30 -140.03
CA THR A 209 69.09 -15.73 -139.65
C THR A 209 68.84 -16.13 -138.20
N GLY A 210 67.69 -16.81 -138.02
CA GLY A 210 67.72 -18.23 -137.64
C GLY A 210 67.17 -18.61 -136.26
N THR A 211 66.09 -19.42 -136.29
CA THR A 211 65.88 -20.61 -135.45
C THR A 211 65.89 -20.51 -133.91
N LYS A 212 64.74 -20.80 -133.25
CA LYS A 212 64.47 -21.99 -132.39
C LYS A 212 63.39 -21.73 -131.31
N ARG A 213 62.51 -22.74 -131.15
CA ARG A 213 61.95 -23.32 -129.89
C ARG A 213 61.66 -22.43 -128.67
N ALA A 214 60.42 -22.52 -128.19
CA ALA A 214 60.01 -22.57 -126.77
C ALA A 214 58.62 -23.28 -126.76
N ARG A 215 58.36 -24.45 -126.16
CA ARG A 215 58.49 -24.91 -124.76
C ARG A 215 57.55 -24.15 -123.80
N THR A 216 56.29 -24.56 -123.82
CA THR A 216 55.20 -24.15 -122.92
C THR A 216 55.26 -24.97 -121.62
N ILE A 217 55.18 -24.28 -120.49
CA ILE A 217 55.00 -24.82 -119.14
C ILE A 217 53.69 -24.26 -118.61
N SER A 218 52.82 -25.13 -118.08
CA SER A 218 52.11 -24.95 -116.80
C SER A 218 50.93 -25.90 -116.67
N ARG A 219 51.08 -26.94 -115.85
CA ARG A 219 50.06 -27.40 -114.91
C ARG A 219 50.71 -28.42 -113.97
N MET A 220 50.90 -28.05 -112.71
CA MET A 220 51.08 -29.01 -111.62
C MET A 220 50.11 -28.65 -110.52
N GLU A 221 49.09 -29.50 -110.43
CA GLU A 221 48.41 -29.84 -109.19
C GLU A 221 49.44 -30.41 -108.21
N SER A 222 49.33 -30.03 -106.94
CA SER A 222 49.89 -30.81 -105.83
C SER A 222 48.90 -30.80 -104.69
N GLU A 223 48.21 -31.91 -104.54
CA GLU A 223 47.47 -32.31 -103.35
C GLU A 223 48.44 -32.72 -102.23
N LEU A 224 48.21 -32.16 -101.03
CA LEU A 224 48.25 -32.73 -99.65
C LEU A 224 49.39 -33.67 -99.19
N PRO A 225 49.81 -33.61 -97.90
CA PRO A 225 49.16 -34.44 -96.85
C PRO A 225 48.92 -33.67 -95.52
N GLY A 226 47.84 -33.93 -94.76
CA GLY A 226 47.77 -34.94 -93.68
C GLY A 226 48.66 -34.54 -92.49
N THR A 227 48.22 -34.24 -91.28
CA THR A 227 47.33 -34.94 -90.33
C THR A 227 47.16 -34.02 -89.09
N SER A 228 46.04 -34.03 -88.38
CA SER A 228 45.99 -34.66 -87.06
C SER A 228 44.57 -34.79 -86.51
N VAL A 229 44.44 -35.87 -85.76
CA VAL A 229 43.24 -36.51 -85.27
C VAL A 229 42.84 -35.97 -83.89
N SER A 230 41.53 -35.89 -83.71
CA SER A 230 40.74 -35.78 -82.50
C SER A 230 41.26 -36.51 -81.26
N ARG A 231 41.18 -35.88 -80.08
CA ARG A 231 40.30 -36.34 -78.99
C ARG A 231 40.21 -35.39 -77.79
N SER A 232 38.97 -35.29 -77.31
CA SER A 232 38.54 -35.11 -75.92
C SER A 232 38.57 -33.71 -75.31
N ARG A 233 37.41 -33.02 -75.37
CA ARG A 233 37.00 -32.02 -74.38
C ARG A 233 35.71 -32.49 -73.72
N THR A 234 35.86 -32.91 -72.47
CA THR A 234 34.82 -32.84 -71.44
C THR A 234 34.57 -31.37 -71.08
N THR A 235 33.45 -31.15 -70.37
CA THR A 235 32.94 -29.89 -69.79
C THR A 235 32.22 -28.93 -70.75
N SER A 236 31.09 -29.48 -71.22
CA SER A 236 29.83 -28.81 -71.51
C SER A 236 29.45 -27.76 -70.45
N GLN A 237 28.71 -26.75 -70.92
CA GLN A 237 27.96 -25.72 -70.20
C GLN A 237 28.78 -24.55 -69.65
N LEU A 238 29.09 -23.58 -70.52
CA LEU A 238 29.08 -22.12 -70.23
C LEU A 238 29.52 -21.25 -71.43
N SER A 239 29.90 -21.83 -72.58
CA SER A 239 30.38 -21.06 -73.74
C SER A 239 29.33 -20.74 -74.82
N MET A 240 28.06 -21.14 -74.67
CA MET A 240 27.02 -20.86 -75.69
C MET A 240 26.49 -19.42 -75.72
N VAL A 241 26.98 -18.49 -74.90
CA VAL A 241 26.47 -17.11 -74.86
C VAL A 241 27.42 -16.09 -75.51
N LYS A 242 28.66 -16.46 -75.86
CA LYS A 242 29.65 -15.50 -76.39
C LYS A 242 30.06 -15.69 -77.87
N ALA A 243 29.54 -16.69 -78.57
CA ALA A 243 29.88 -16.96 -79.98
C ALA A 243 28.70 -16.83 -80.96
N SER A 244 27.60 -16.19 -80.55
CA SER A 244 26.39 -16.00 -81.38
C SER A 244 26.03 -14.53 -81.64
N VAL A 245 26.84 -13.56 -81.23
CA VAL A 245 26.57 -12.11 -81.46
C VAL A 245 27.36 -11.57 -82.67
N SER A 246 27.35 -12.31 -83.77
CA SER A 246 27.76 -11.79 -85.10
C SER A 246 26.79 -12.22 -86.21
N GLY A 247 25.53 -12.47 -85.86
CA GLY A 247 24.41 -12.32 -86.78
C GLY A 247 23.72 -11.00 -86.45
N HIS A 248 23.25 -10.28 -87.47
CA HIS A 248 22.26 -9.22 -87.26
C HIS A 248 21.12 -9.82 -86.42
N ILE A 249 21.03 -9.42 -85.14
CA ILE A 249 19.82 -9.63 -84.35
C ILE A 249 18.77 -8.80 -85.09
N SER A 250 17.72 -9.45 -85.61
CA SER A 250 16.67 -8.72 -86.31
C SER A 250 16.02 -7.77 -85.31
N TYR A 251 15.58 -6.60 -85.78
CA TYR A 251 14.83 -5.66 -84.94
C TYR A 251 13.65 -6.36 -84.23
N ASP A 252 13.02 -7.35 -84.89
CA ASP A 252 11.94 -8.17 -84.34
C ASP A 252 12.34 -9.02 -83.11
N GLU A 253 13.60 -9.47 -83.02
CA GLU A 253 14.10 -10.25 -81.87
C GLU A 253 14.42 -9.36 -80.68
N ILE A 254 14.94 -8.14 -80.93
CA ILE A 254 15.15 -7.12 -79.89
C ILE A 254 13.79 -6.64 -79.35
N GLU A 255 12.83 -6.37 -80.24
CA GLU A 255 11.49 -5.90 -79.87
C GLU A 255 10.73 -6.96 -79.04
N LYS A 256 10.85 -8.25 -79.38
CA LYS A 256 10.32 -9.34 -78.55
C LYS A 256 10.97 -9.40 -77.16
N PHE A 257 12.28 -9.24 -77.08
CA PHE A 257 12.99 -9.27 -75.80
C PHE A 257 12.62 -8.07 -74.92
N GLU A 258 12.46 -6.88 -75.50
CA GLU A 258 11.95 -5.69 -74.81
C GLU A 258 10.51 -5.86 -74.36
N MET A 259 9.64 -6.48 -75.17
CA MET A 259 8.27 -6.81 -74.79
C MET A 259 8.22 -7.81 -73.62
N ASP A 260 9.05 -8.85 -73.65
CA ASP A 260 9.10 -9.86 -72.58
C ASP A 260 9.63 -9.27 -71.27
N ILE A 261 10.63 -8.38 -71.32
CA ILE A 261 11.10 -7.64 -70.14
C ILE A 261 10.00 -6.71 -69.63
N SER A 262 9.34 -5.96 -70.51
CA SER A 262 8.28 -5.01 -70.13
C SER A 262 7.12 -5.74 -69.47
N ARG A 263 6.70 -6.87 -70.03
CA ARG A 263 5.67 -7.74 -69.45
C ARG A 263 6.11 -8.34 -68.12
N GLY A 264 7.37 -8.76 -67.99
CA GLY A 264 7.94 -9.25 -66.74
C GLY A 264 7.95 -8.20 -65.64
N LEU A 265 8.30 -6.95 -65.98
CA LEU A 265 8.25 -5.80 -65.07
C LEU A 265 6.82 -5.44 -64.68
N GLU A 266 5.87 -5.45 -65.60
CA GLU A 266 4.45 -5.21 -65.30
C GLU A 266 3.89 -6.25 -64.33
N MET A 267 4.21 -7.54 -64.51
CA MET A 267 3.79 -8.58 -63.56
C MET A 267 4.42 -8.36 -62.18
N ARG A 268 5.71 -8.03 -62.12
CA ARG A 268 6.43 -7.73 -60.87
C ARG A 268 5.85 -6.51 -60.14
N ILE A 269 5.49 -5.46 -60.89
CA ILE A 269 4.81 -4.26 -60.37
C ILE A 269 3.41 -4.62 -59.84
N GLY A 270 2.69 -5.52 -60.53
CA GLY A 270 1.40 -6.04 -60.09
C GLY A 270 1.50 -6.80 -58.76
N GLU A 271 2.47 -7.72 -58.65
CA GLU A 271 2.74 -8.46 -57.41
C GLU A 271 3.12 -7.52 -56.26
N LEU A 272 4.00 -6.55 -56.51
CA LEU A 272 4.39 -5.54 -55.52
C LEU A 272 3.21 -4.65 -55.09
N LYS A 273 2.30 -4.29 -56.00
CA LYS A 273 1.06 -3.56 -55.63
C LYS A 273 0.17 -4.40 -54.71
N MET A 274 0.06 -5.70 -54.96
CA MET A 274 -0.74 -6.60 -54.12
C MET A 274 -0.12 -6.77 -52.73
N THR A 275 1.21 -6.90 -52.64
CA THR A 275 1.90 -6.99 -51.33
C THR A 275 1.80 -5.69 -50.54
N VAL A 276 1.93 -4.53 -51.18
CA VAL A 276 1.72 -3.22 -50.53
C VAL A 276 0.30 -3.09 -49.99
N LYS A 277 -0.71 -3.47 -50.79
CA LYS A 277 -2.11 -3.42 -50.37
C LYS A 277 -2.37 -4.35 -49.18
N HIS A 278 -1.80 -5.55 -49.19
CA HIS A 278 -1.89 -6.51 -48.09
C HIS A 278 -1.25 -5.99 -46.79
N LEU A 279 -0.08 -5.37 -46.89
CA LEU A 279 0.60 -4.75 -45.75
C LEU A 279 -0.18 -3.56 -45.20
N GLN A 280 -0.79 -2.74 -46.06
CA GLN A 280 -1.68 -1.66 -45.62
C GLN A 280 -2.88 -2.17 -44.83
N THR A 281 -3.57 -3.20 -45.31
CA THR A 281 -4.69 -3.80 -44.56
C THR A 281 -4.25 -4.36 -43.21
N LYS A 282 -3.08 -5.01 -43.13
CA LYS A 282 -2.55 -5.49 -41.84
C LYS A 282 -2.23 -4.37 -40.86
N ILE A 283 -1.73 -3.23 -41.34
CA ILE A 283 -1.45 -2.05 -40.51
C ILE A 283 -2.76 -1.45 -39.99
N GLU A 284 -3.79 -1.36 -40.84
CA GLU A 284 -5.12 -0.86 -40.44
C GLU A 284 -5.79 -1.77 -39.40
N GLU A 285 -5.71 -3.10 -39.59
CA GLU A 285 -6.17 -4.09 -38.61
C GLU A 285 -5.45 -3.93 -37.27
N GLN A 286 -4.10 -3.88 -37.26
CA GLN A 286 -3.33 -3.66 -36.04
C GLN A 286 -3.65 -2.33 -35.35
N ALA A 287 -3.87 -1.25 -36.12
CA ALA A 287 -4.26 0.04 -35.56
C ALA A 287 -5.66 0.00 -34.91
N SER A 288 -6.56 -0.80 -35.47
CA SER A 288 -7.90 -1.00 -34.91
C SER A 288 -7.87 -1.84 -33.63
N ASP A 289 -7.08 -2.91 -33.59
CA ASP A 289 -6.90 -3.76 -32.41
C ASP A 289 -6.22 -2.97 -31.29
N PHE A 290 -5.17 -2.19 -31.59
CA PHE A 290 -4.52 -1.34 -30.60
C PHE A 290 -5.47 -0.30 -30.00
N LYS A 291 -6.37 0.29 -30.81
CA LYS A 291 -7.40 1.21 -30.30
C LYS A 291 -8.39 0.50 -29.38
N ARG A 292 -8.80 -0.72 -29.72
CA ARG A 292 -9.70 -1.53 -28.86
C ARG A 292 -9.04 -1.85 -27.53
N GLU A 293 -7.82 -2.40 -27.55
CA GLU A 293 -7.06 -2.72 -26.33
C GLU A 293 -6.80 -1.49 -25.47
N LYS A 294 -6.46 -0.35 -26.08
CA LYS A 294 -6.29 0.91 -25.34
C LYS A 294 -7.57 1.33 -24.63
N ASN A 295 -8.72 1.18 -25.27
CA ASN A 295 -10.02 1.52 -24.67
C ASN A 295 -10.36 0.57 -23.51
N GLU A 296 -10.18 -0.73 -23.71
CA GLU A 296 -10.40 -1.76 -22.68
C GLU A 296 -9.47 -1.55 -21.48
N ALA A 297 -8.18 -1.28 -21.71
CA ALA A 297 -7.22 -0.97 -20.65
C ALA A 297 -7.57 0.33 -19.92
N SER A 298 -8.02 1.36 -20.64
CA SER A 298 -8.42 2.64 -20.04
C SER A 298 -9.68 2.47 -19.17
N GLU A 299 -10.66 1.69 -19.62
CA GLU A 299 -11.87 1.38 -18.86
C GLU A 299 -11.56 0.53 -17.62
N PHE A 300 -10.67 -0.45 -17.75
CA PHE A 300 -10.18 -1.24 -16.62
C PHE A 300 -9.49 -0.36 -15.57
N ILE A 301 -8.57 0.52 -15.99
CA ILE A 301 -7.89 1.45 -15.08
C ILE A 301 -8.89 2.39 -14.41
N ALA A 302 -9.85 2.95 -15.15
CA ALA A 302 -10.87 3.83 -14.59
C ALA A 302 -11.72 3.11 -13.53
N ASN A 303 -12.13 1.87 -13.79
CA ASN A 303 -12.86 1.03 -12.86
C ASN A 303 -12.04 0.69 -11.61
N LEU A 304 -10.74 0.40 -11.77
CA LEU A 304 -9.83 0.12 -10.66
C LEU A 304 -9.65 1.35 -9.76
N VAL A 305 -9.43 2.52 -10.35
CA VAL A 305 -9.32 3.80 -9.62
C VAL A 305 -10.61 4.12 -8.88
N SER A 306 -11.77 3.87 -9.49
CA SER A 306 -13.07 4.05 -8.84
C SER A 306 -13.24 3.15 -7.61
N LYS A 307 -12.91 1.86 -7.73
CA LYS A 307 -12.94 0.91 -6.60
C LYS A 307 -12.00 1.34 -5.47
N PHE A 308 -10.77 1.69 -5.79
CA PHE A 308 -9.79 2.15 -4.80
C PHE A 308 -10.24 3.42 -4.07
N ASN A 309 -10.83 4.37 -4.80
CA ASN A 309 -11.37 5.60 -4.19
C ASN A 309 -12.55 5.32 -3.26
N LYS A 310 -13.40 4.34 -3.60
CA LYS A 310 -14.50 3.91 -2.74
C LYS A 310 -13.99 3.25 -1.46
N GLU A 311 -13.08 2.28 -1.57
CA GLU A 311 -12.46 1.61 -0.42
C GLU A 311 -11.74 2.61 0.49
N ARG A 312 -11.01 3.57 -0.10
CA ARG A 312 -10.38 4.66 0.65
C ARG A 312 -11.39 5.49 1.43
N ALA A 313 -12.55 5.80 0.84
CA ALA A 313 -13.61 6.56 1.51
C ALA A 313 -14.24 5.76 2.65
N ASP A 314 -14.50 4.46 2.43
CA ASP A 314 -15.05 3.55 3.43
C ASP A 314 -14.10 3.40 4.63
N LEU A 315 -12.80 3.21 4.38
CA LEU A 315 -11.77 3.16 5.44
C LEU A 315 -11.66 4.48 6.22
N LEU A 316 -11.72 5.63 5.54
CA LEU A 316 -11.73 6.93 6.22
C LEU A 316 -12.97 7.11 7.10
N PHE A 317 -14.11 6.57 6.69
CA PHE A 317 -15.32 6.56 7.51
C PHE A 317 -15.18 5.65 8.72
N GLU A 318 -14.65 4.44 8.53
CA GLU A 318 -14.38 3.48 9.61
C GLU A 318 -13.41 4.05 10.64
N ILE A 319 -12.30 4.65 10.22
CA ILE A 319 -11.33 5.32 11.11
C ILE A 319 -12.03 6.40 11.95
N LYS A 320 -12.84 7.27 11.34
CA LYS A 320 -13.60 8.30 12.07
C LYS A 320 -14.60 7.69 13.06
N SER A 321 -15.20 6.55 12.73
CA SER A 321 -16.12 5.85 13.63
C SER A 321 -15.39 5.25 14.83
N LEU A 322 -14.21 4.67 14.61
CA LEU A 322 -13.34 4.12 15.64
C LEU A 322 -12.79 5.23 16.55
N GLU A 323 -12.37 6.36 15.99
CA GLU A 323 -11.94 7.54 16.77
C GLU A 323 -13.04 8.00 17.75
N LYS A 324 -14.30 8.07 17.29
CA LYS A 324 -15.44 8.41 18.16
C LYS A 324 -15.66 7.38 19.26
N LEU A 325 -15.56 6.09 18.93
CA LEU A 325 -15.70 5.00 19.90
C LEU A 325 -14.59 5.04 20.95
N VAL A 326 -13.34 5.24 20.52
CA VAL A 326 -12.18 5.39 21.40
C VAL A 326 -12.37 6.58 22.32
N TYR A 327 -12.77 7.74 21.80
CA TYR A 327 -13.06 8.92 22.62
C TYR A 327 -14.15 8.65 23.66
N ALA A 328 -15.24 7.96 23.28
CA ALA A 328 -16.28 7.59 24.22
C ALA A 328 -15.76 6.66 25.34
N LYS A 329 -14.91 5.68 25.01
CA LYS A 329 -14.30 4.78 25.99
C LYS A 329 -13.29 5.51 26.89
N CYS A 330 -12.44 6.35 26.33
CA CYS A 330 -11.52 7.20 27.10
C CYS A 330 -12.27 8.14 28.05
N LYS A 331 -13.44 8.65 27.65
CA LYS A 331 -14.30 9.48 28.51
C LYS A 331 -14.86 8.69 29.70
N GLU A 332 -15.27 7.44 29.52
CA GLU A 332 -15.70 6.58 30.62
C GLU A 332 -14.53 6.22 31.55
N LEU A 333 -13.35 5.91 31.00
CA LEU A 333 -12.13 5.70 31.79
C LEU A 333 -11.75 6.95 32.58
N TYR A 334 -11.92 8.13 32.00
CA TYR A 334 -11.66 9.39 32.68
C TYR A 334 -12.57 9.57 33.89
N LYS A 335 -13.89 9.30 33.74
CA LYS A 335 -14.83 9.31 34.88
C LYS A 335 -14.41 8.35 35.99
N LEU A 336 -14.08 7.10 35.63
CA LEU A 336 -13.64 6.09 36.60
C LEU A 336 -12.36 6.52 37.32
N ARG A 337 -11.39 7.06 36.59
CA ARG A 337 -10.16 7.61 37.14
C ARG A 337 -10.44 8.77 38.10
N THR A 338 -11.32 9.70 37.74
CA THR A 338 -11.70 10.82 38.63
C THR A 338 -12.40 10.32 39.89
N LEU A 339 -13.27 9.31 39.79
CA LEU A 339 -13.88 8.65 40.94
C LEU A 339 -12.81 7.99 41.83
N ALA A 340 -11.87 7.25 41.24
CA ALA A 340 -10.78 6.62 41.97
C ALA A 340 -9.90 7.65 42.70
N GLN A 341 -9.58 8.78 42.05
CA GLN A 341 -8.86 9.89 42.68
C GLN A 341 -9.63 10.47 43.86
N MET A 342 -10.95 10.67 43.76
CA MET A 342 -11.76 11.16 44.88
C MET A 342 -11.83 10.16 46.03
N LEU A 343 -11.93 8.85 45.74
CA LEU A 343 -11.91 7.81 46.77
C LEU A 343 -10.57 7.77 47.49
N LEU A 344 -9.45 7.83 46.75
CA LEU A 344 -8.11 7.88 47.33
C LEU A 344 -7.93 9.15 48.18
N GLN A 345 -8.40 10.30 47.70
CA GLN A 345 -8.39 11.56 48.46
C GLN A 345 -9.12 11.43 49.80
N ARG A 346 -10.35 10.92 49.78
CA ARG A 346 -11.12 10.69 51.01
C ARG A 346 -10.45 9.70 51.96
N ARG A 347 -9.85 8.64 51.42
CA ARG A 347 -9.10 7.67 52.22
C ARG A 347 -7.93 8.34 52.93
N THR A 348 -7.10 9.10 52.20
CA THR A 348 -5.95 9.82 52.77
C THR A 348 -6.38 10.86 53.80
N ASP A 349 -7.48 11.56 53.54
CA ASP A 349 -8.10 12.52 54.46
C ASP A 349 -8.56 11.85 55.76
N LEU A 350 -9.20 10.69 55.66
CA LEU A 350 -9.65 9.90 56.80
C LEU A 350 -8.47 9.30 57.58
N GLU A 351 -7.44 8.79 56.91
CA GLU A 351 -6.20 8.32 57.55
C GLU A 351 -5.49 9.46 58.31
N ALA A 352 -5.43 10.67 57.74
CA ALA A 352 -4.89 11.85 58.41
C ALA A 352 -5.72 12.28 59.62
N PHE A 353 -7.05 12.24 59.51
CA PHE A 353 -7.95 12.55 60.62
C PHE A 353 -7.83 11.52 61.76
N LEU A 354 -7.84 10.21 61.44
CA LEU A 354 -7.72 9.13 62.41
C LEU A 354 -6.35 9.09 63.09
N SER A 355 -5.27 9.37 62.37
CA SER A 355 -3.93 9.43 62.97
C SER A 355 -3.83 10.54 64.01
N LYS A 356 -4.45 11.71 63.76
CA LYS A 356 -4.59 12.79 64.76
C LYS A 356 -5.45 12.38 65.96
N LEU A 357 -6.55 11.68 65.73
CA LEU A 357 -7.40 11.17 66.80
C LEU A 357 -6.63 10.18 67.70
N LEU A 358 -5.91 9.23 67.10
CA LEU A 358 -5.09 8.25 67.81
C LEU A 358 -3.94 8.91 68.58
N ALA A 359 -3.26 9.90 67.99
CA ALA A 359 -2.22 10.64 68.68
C ALA A 359 -2.78 11.39 69.90
N ALA A 360 -3.97 11.96 69.78
CA ALA A 360 -4.67 12.66 70.86
C ALA A 360 -5.10 11.71 71.99
N THR A 361 -5.65 10.53 71.67
CA THR A 361 -6.15 9.58 72.67
C THR A 361 -5.03 8.83 73.38
N LEU A 362 -3.89 8.62 72.73
CA LEU A 362 -2.73 7.93 73.29
C LEU A 362 -1.69 8.87 73.93
N ASN A 363 -1.95 10.19 73.96
CA ASN A 363 -0.99 11.22 74.42
C ASN A 363 0.41 11.07 73.78
N LEU A 364 0.46 10.60 72.53
CA LEU A 364 1.70 10.46 71.80
C LEU A 364 2.06 11.84 71.21
N GLU A 365 3.15 12.45 71.68
CA GLU A 365 3.70 13.62 71.00
C GLU A 365 3.89 13.30 69.51
N THR A 366 3.43 14.22 68.67
CA THR A 366 3.19 14.19 67.21
C THR A 366 4.35 13.73 66.31
N ARG A 367 5.45 13.19 66.85
CA ARG A 367 6.63 12.72 66.09
C ARG A 367 6.60 11.26 65.65
N ALA A 368 5.74 10.41 66.21
CA ALA A 368 5.80 8.96 65.95
C ALA A 368 4.94 8.48 64.77
N ILE A 369 3.98 9.27 64.28
CA ILE A 369 3.05 8.86 63.20
C ILE A 369 2.94 9.98 62.18
N SER A 370 4.04 10.26 61.48
CA SER A 370 4.00 11.09 60.28
C SER A 370 3.51 10.23 59.10
N PRO A 371 2.42 10.58 58.40
CA PRO A 371 2.04 9.92 57.15
C PRO A 371 2.91 10.38 55.96
N TYR A 372 4.08 11.00 56.20
CA TYR A 372 5.10 11.22 55.17
C TYR A 372 5.93 9.95 54.93
N THR A 373 5.26 8.84 54.63
CA THR A 373 5.81 7.88 53.68
C THR A 373 4.82 7.85 52.54
N MET A 374 5.23 8.49 51.44
CA MET A 374 4.58 8.40 50.13
C MET A 374 3.96 7.01 49.95
N SER A 375 2.62 6.95 49.83
CA SER A 375 1.98 5.77 49.31
C SER A 375 2.31 5.68 47.82
N GLU A 376 3.49 5.15 47.52
CA GLU A 376 3.92 4.68 46.19
C GLU A 376 3.26 3.33 45.83
N TYR A 377 2.07 3.06 46.35
CA TYR A 377 1.27 1.91 45.89
C TYR A 377 0.42 2.36 44.72
N PHE A 378 1.06 2.65 43.58
CA PHE A 378 0.56 2.48 42.20
C PHE A 378 1.58 3.02 41.18
N ASP A 379 2.88 2.77 41.37
CA ASP A 379 3.77 2.69 40.22
C ASP A 379 3.60 1.29 39.62
N VAL A 380 2.71 1.18 38.64
CA VAL A 380 2.74 0.04 37.72
C VAL A 380 3.97 0.25 36.84
N GLU A 381 5.14 -0.16 37.34
CA GLU A 381 6.31 -0.42 36.52
C GLU A 381 5.99 -1.58 35.58
N MET A 382 5.28 -1.30 34.48
CA MET A 382 5.36 -2.12 33.28
C MET A 382 6.80 -2.02 32.79
N GLY A 383 7.56 -3.10 32.98
CA GLY A 383 8.97 -3.20 32.68
C GLY A 383 9.34 -2.62 31.31
N ARG A 384 9.92 -1.42 31.33
CA ARG A 384 10.86 -0.98 30.30
C ARG A 384 12.24 -1.05 30.92
N ARG A 385 13.00 -2.06 30.50
CA ARG A 385 14.45 -2.12 30.68
C ARG A 385 15.05 -0.77 30.29
N ARG A 386 15.55 -0.02 31.27
CA ARG A 386 16.36 1.18 31.05
C ARG A 386 17.69 0.73 30.44
N SER A 387 17.82 0.82 29.12
CA SER A 387 19.12 0.95 28.48
C SER A 387 19.69 2.31 28.86
N ARG A 388 20.84 2.29 29.54
CA ARG A 388 21.66 3.49 29.75
C ARG A 388 22.26 3.92 28.42
N SER A 389 22.01 5.15 27.99
CA SER A 389 23.02 5.98 27.33
C SER A 389 22.66 7.47 27.47
N PRO A 390 23.68 8.35 27.51
CA PRO A 390 23.55 9.74 27.94
C PRO A 390 23.41 10.68 26.74
N SER A 391 22.60 11.74 26.89
CA SER A 391 22.75 13.10 26.31
C SER A 391 21.37 13.79 26.28
N PRO A 392 21.23 15.05 26.76
CA PRO A 392 20.01 15.81 26.55
C PRO A 392 20.10 16.63 25.23
N PRO A 393 19.04 16.67 24.40
CA PRO A 393 18.83 17.76 23.46
C PRO A 393 17.73 18.72 23.98
N PRO A 394 17.61 19.93 23.40
CA PRO A 394 17.61 21.18 24.14
C PRO A 394 16.23 21.65 24.62
N ASP A 395 16.29 22.61 25.55
CA ASP A 395 15.20 23.41 26.09
C ASP A 395 14.27 23.96 24.99
N TYR A 396 13.14 23.29 24.78
CA TYR A 396 11.96 23.97 24.29
C TYR A 396 11.32 24.70 25.46
N ARG A 397 11.71 25.97 25.62
CA ARG A 397 10.94 26.99 26.33
C ARG A 397 9.54 27.06 25.72
N TYR A 398 8.61 26.29 26.27
CA TYR A 398 7.21 26.68 26.28
C TYR A 398 6.92 27.24 27.67
N THR A 399 6.59 28.53 27.66
CA THR A 399 6.14 29.32 28.79
C THR A 399 5.20 28.51 29.67
N SER A 400 5.53 28.44 30.96
CA SER A 400 4.71 27.95 32.05
C SER A 400 3.27 28.47 31.96
N GLY A 401 2.43 27.70 31.27
CA GLY A 401 0.99 27.76 31.38
C GLY A 401 0.63 27.16 32.73
N THR A 402 0.30 28.03 33.66
CA THR A 402 -0.21 27.76 34.99
C THR A 402 -1.13 26.55 34.99
N ILE A 403 -0.71 25.48 35.67
CA ILE A 403 -1.62 24.41 36.10
C ILE A 403 -2.80 25.12 36.79
N PRO A 404 -4.06 24.83 36.46
CA PRO A 404 -5.17 25.41 37.19
C PRO A 404 -5.08 24.90 38.62
N ARG A 405 -4.57 25.76 39.52
CA ARG A 405 -4.96 25.74 40.93
C ARG A 405 -6.48 25.63 40.92
N GLY A 406 -7.01 24.63 41.61
CA GLY A 406 -8.45 24.48 41.79
C GLY A 406 -9.04 25.80 42.24
N ILE A 407 -9.79 26.44 41.35
CA ILE A 407 -10.60 27.60 41.70
C ILE A 407 -11.88 27.03 42.28
N SER A 408 -11.89 26.84 43.61
CA SER A 408 -13.07 27.22 44.37
C SER A 408 -12.79 28.61 44.90
N SER A 409 -13.26 29.62 44.18
CA SER A 409 -13.36 30.98 44.69
C SER A 409 -14.68 31.08 45.46
N ASP A 410 -14.64 30.70 46.73
CA ASP A 410 -15.53 31.27 47.74
C ASP A 410 -14.68 32.17 48.64
N PRO A 411 -15.20 33.33 49.08
CA PRO A 411 -14.43 34.31 49.82
C PRO A 411 -14.05 33.76 51.19
N ALA A 412 -12.82 34.06 51.63
CA ALA A 412 -12.31 33.71 52.95
C ALA A 412 -13.26 34.21 54.06
N PRO A 413 -13.65 33.37 55.04
CA PRO A 413 -14.35 33.88 56.21
C PRO A 413 -13.33 34.56 57.12
N ALA A 414 -13.64 35.81 57.46
CA ALA A 414 -12.96 36.55 58.50
C ALA A 414 -13.09 35.85 59.85
N GLU A 415 -12.03 35.94 60.63
CA GLU A 415 -11.88 35.50 62.02
C GLU A 415 -13.15 35.72 62.85
N THR A 416 -13.90 34.65 63.14
CA THR A 416 -14.76 34.56 64.34
C THR A 416 -15.01 33.08 64.66
N GLY A 417 -14.64 32.68 65.88
CA GLY A 417 -14.59 31.30 66.38
C GLY A 417 -15.93 30.59 66.59
N ILE A 418 -16.88 30.71 65.64
CA ILE A 418 -18.17 30.01 65.66
C ILE A 418 -18.36 29.17 64.36
N GLY A 419 -17.45 29.27 63.39
CA GLY A 419 -17.57 28.65 62.06
C GLY A 419 -17.17 27.17 61.92
N THR A 420 -16.40 26.60 62.85
CA THR A 420 -15.77 25.28 62.67
C THR A 420 -16.78 24.14 62.54
N CYS A 421 -17.89 24.17 63.28
CA CYS A 421 -18.93 23.15 63.17
C CYS A 421 -19.70 23.19 61.84
N ARG A 422 -19.93 24.37 61.25
CA ARG A 422 -20.67 24.54 60.00
C ARG A 422 -19.82 24.16 58.78
N GLU A 423 -18.52 24.44 58.83
CA GLU A 423 -17.55 23.99 57.82
C GLU A 423 -17.34 22.47 57.86
N LEU A 424 -17.32 21.86 59.05
CA LEU A 424 -17.29 20.39 59.20
C LEU A 424 -18.58 19.71 58.73
N THR A 425 -19.76 20.32 58.93
CA THR A 425 -21.00 19.79 58.35
C THR A 425 -20.97 19.86 56.82
N THR A 426 -20.24 20.81 56.24
CA THR A 426 -20.04 20.96 54.79
C THR A 426 -19.01 19.94 54.26
N ILE A 427 -17.96 19.64 55.04
CA ILE A 427 -17.01 18.54 54.78
C ILE A 427 -17.71 17.18 54.90
N MET A 428 -18.63 17.01 55.85
CA MET A 428 -19.43 15.79 56.01
C MET A 428 -20.60 15.70 55.02
N ALA A 429 -21.19 16.81 54.56
CA ALA A 429 -22.13 16.78 53.45
C ALA A 429 -21.45 16.27 52.17
N ARG A 430 -20.16 16.58 51.98
CA ARG A 430 -19.32 15.95 50.96
C ARG A 430 -19.08 14.46 51.22
N THR A 431 -19.27 13.91 52.42
CA THR A 431 -19.10 12.46 52.70
C THR A 431 -20.29 11.60 52.25
N LYS A 432 -21.48 12.17 52.00
CA LYS A 432 -22.59 11.43 51.40
C LYS A 432 -22.31 11.20 49.92
N LEU A 433 -21.88 9.98 49.57
CA LEU A 433 -21.83 9.52 48.17
C LEU A 433 -23.26 9.24 47.70
N ASN A 434 -23.98 10.29 47.30
CA ASN A 434 -24.91 10.09 46.20
C ASN A 434 -24.06 9.96 44.95
N SER A 435 -23.97 8.75 44.39
CA SER A 435 -23.21 8.47 43.16
C SER A 435 -23.54 9.47 42.05
N ASP A 436 -24.80 9.92 42.00
CA ASP A 436 -25.31 10.81 40.96
C ASP A 436 -24.87 12.27 41.13
N GLU A 437 -24.75 12.78 42.36
CA GLU A 437 -24.22 14.13 42.62
C GLU A 437 -22.69 14.20 42.42
N ALA A 438 -21.99 13.12 42.77
CA ALA A 438 -20.56 13.00 42.49
C ALA A 438 -20.30 12.98 40.97
N LEU A 439 -21.10 12.23 40.21
CA LEU A 439 -21.02 12.14 38.74
C LEU A 439 -21.42 13.44 38.03
N SER A 440 -22.39 14.18 38.56
CA SER A 440 -22.82 15.48 38.02
C SER A 440 -21.77 16.59 38.21
N SER A 441 -20.95 16.51 39.27
CA SER A 441 -19.84 17.44 39.49
C SER A 441 -18.63 17.21 38.55
N ILE A 442 -18.52 16.03 37.94
CA ILE A 442 -17.42 15.61 37.05
C ILE A 442 -17.70 15.96 35.59
N THR A 443 -18.98 15.97 35.19
CA THR A 443 -19.43 16.21 33.82
C THR A 443 -18.93 17.52 33.17
N PRO A 444 -18.81 18.66 33.88
CA PRO A 444 -18.26 19.89 33.29
C PRO A 444 -16.73 19.92 33.15
N LYS A 445 -15.99 18.94 33.71
CA LYS A 445 -14.52 18.90 33.72
C LYS A 445 -13.92 17.88 32.74
N VAL A 446 -14.74 17.26 31.89
CA VAL A 446 -14.26 16.28 30.90
C VAL A 446 -13.40 16.98 29.85
N PRO A 447 -12.18 16.48 29.56
CA PRO A 447 -11.33 16.96 28.47
C PRO A 447 -12.08 17.05 27.14
N ARG A 448 -11.86 18.11 26.35
CA ARG A 448 -12.60 18.35 25.11
C ARG A 448 -11.94 17.73 23.88
N THR A 449 -10.64 17.45 23.97
CA THR A 449 -9.85 16.85 22.88
C THR A 449 -9.26 15.51 23.29
N MET A 450 -8.98 14.63 22.31
CA MET A 450 -8.32 13.35 22.56
C MET A 450 -6.94 13.52 23.21
N ALA A 451 -6.18 14.55 22.80
CA ALA A 451 -4.86 14.83 23.37
C ALA A 451 -4.93 15.24 24.86
N GLU A 452 -5.89 16.10 25.22
CA GLU A 452 -6.14 16.44 26.63
C GLU A 452 -6.61 15.22 27.42
N MET A 453 -7.43 14.36 26.81
CA MET A 453 -7.94 13.15 27.43
C MET A 453 -6.83 12.14 27.72
N GLU A 454 -5.95 11.91 26.75
CA GLU A 454 -4.76 11.07 26.90
C GLU A 454 -3.83 11.61 27.98
N HIS A 455 -3.51 12.91 27.94
CA HIS A 455 -2.67 13.53 28.97
C HIS A 455 -3.27 13.38 30.37
N SER A 456 -4.58 13.58 30.50
CA SER A 456 -5.28 13.48 31.79
C SER A 456 -5.37 12.04 32.31
N LEU A 457 -5.54 11.07 31.42
CA LEU A 457 -5.55 9.64 31.76
C LEU A 457 -4.15 9.13 32.15
N ASN A 458 -3.10 9.65 31.51
CA ASN A 458 -1.71 9.25 31.75
C ASN A 458 -1.04 9.99 32.92
N ALA A 459 -1.61 11.12 33.38
CA ALA A 459 -1.09 11.81 34.56
C ALA A 459 -1.08 10.86 35.78
N PRO A 460 -0.15 10.98 36.73
CA PRO A 460 -0.24 10.21 37.98
C PRO A 460 -1.37 10.76 38.87
N ILE A 461 -2.09 9.89 39.59
CA ILE A 461 -3.02 10.32 40.64
C ILE A 461 -2.18 10.71 41.86
N ARG A 462 -2.15 12.01 42.17
CA ARG A 462 -1.46 12.53 43.37
C ARG A 462 -2.49 12.98 44.39
N VAL A 463 -2.37 12.44 45.59
CA VAL A 463 -3.27 12.70 46.71
C VAL A 463 -2.45 13.25 47.87
N ARG A 464 -2.95 14.31 48.51
CA ARG A 464 -2.38 14.87 49.75
C ARG A 464 -3.53 15.17 50.68
N SER A 465 -3.35 14.94 51.98
CA SER A 465 -4.39 15.26 52.96
C SER A 465 -4.84 16.72 52.83
N ASP A 466 -6.14 16.94 52.93
CA ASP A 466 -6.78 18.25 52.81
C ASP A 466 -6.16 19.22 53.83
N PRO A 467 -5.71 20.42 53.42
CA PRO A 467 -5.20 21.45 54.33
C PRO A 467 -6.09 21.71 55.54
N LEU A 468 -7.42 21.62 55.38
CA LEU A 468 -8.38 21.81 56.46
C LEU A 468 -8.27 20.72 57.53
N ILE A 469 -8.07 19.46 57.11
CA ILE A 469 -7.85 18.35 58.05
C ILE A 469 -6.49 18.52 58.73
N ASN A 470 -5.48 18.98 57.98
CA ASN A 470 -4.16 19.25 58.51
C ASN A 470 -4.13 20.43 59.50
N SER A 471 -5.02 21.41 59.39
CA SER A 471 -5.12 22.53 60.34
C SER A 471 -5.86 22.21 61.63
N LEU A 472 -6.67 21.14 61.67
CA LEU A 472 -7.36 20.73 62.90
C LEU A 472 -6.34 20.31 63.98
N SER A 473 -6.50 20.84 65.18
CA SER A 473 -5.77 20.39 66.36
C SER A 473 -6.29 19.04 66.85
N SER A 474 -5.43 18.30 67.57
CA SER A 474 -5.78 17.01 68.19
C SER A 474 -7.00 17.12 69.13
N GLN A 475 -7.16 18.26 69.81
CA GLN A 475 -8.30 18.52 70.70
C GLN A 475 -9.59 18.77 69.92
N GLU A 476 -9.53 19.49 68.80
CA GLU A 476 -10.69 19.69 67.94
C GLU A 476 -11.17 18.37 67.33
N VAL A 477 -10.25 17.52 66.86
CA VAL A 477 -10.57 16.19 66.33
C VAL A 477 -11.28 15.32 67.36
N THR A 478 -10.80 15.28 68.60
CA THR A 478 -11.45 14.50 69.69
C THR A 478 -12.82 15.05 70.07
N ASN A 479 -12.99 16.38 70.07
CA ASN A 479 -14.28 17.01 70.32
C ASN A 479 -15.30 16.68 69.22
N ILE A 480 -14.88 16.71 67.95
CA ILE A 480 -15.73 16.34 66.81
C ILE A 480 -16.23 14.90 66.94
N VAL A 481 -15.33 13.95 67.26
CA VAL A 481 -15.71 12.54 67.43
C VAL A 481 -16.62 12.35 68.64
N ARG A 482 -16.38 13.06 69.75
CA ARG A 482 -17.27 13.04 70.92
C ARG A 482 -18.67 13.56 70.57
N ASP A 483 -18.76 14.65 69.80
CA ASP A 483 -20.02 15.20 69.29
C ASP A 483 -20.73 14.23 68.34
N TRP A 484 -20.00 13.42 67.58
CA TRP A 484 -20.60 12.38 66.74
C TRP A 484 -21.14 11.22 67.58
N ILE A 485 -20.37 10.74 68.56
CA ILE A 485 -20.77 9.67 69.46
C ILE A 485 -22.03 10.07 70.25
N THR A 486 -22.09 11.31 70.73
CA THR A 486 -23.27 11.83 71.47
C THR A 486 -24.51 12.04 70.60
N LYS A 487 -24.34 12.15 69.27
CA LYS A 487 -25.46 12.20 68.30
C LYS A 487 -25.89 10.82 67.81
N ILE A 488 -25.09 9.78 68.04
CA ILE A 488 -25.47 8.40 67.77
C ILE A 488 -26.25 7.92 69.01
N ASP A 489 -27.55 8.20 69.02
CA ASP A 489 -28.51 7.66 70.00
C ASP A 489 -28.49 6.13 69.91
N ILE A 490 -27.64 5.48 70.71
CA ILE A 490 -27.77 4.05 71.03
C ILE A 490 -28.59 4.02 72.32
N PRO A 491 -29.86 3.57 72.28
CA PRO A 491 -30.60 3.35 73.50
C PRO A 491 -29.87 2.27 74.30
N LEU A 492 -29.43 2.64 75.52
CA LEU A 492 -28.95 1.69 76.52
C LEU A 492 -30.07 0.76 76.97
#